data_AF-A0A9E5UNJ2-F1
#
_entry.id   AF-A0A9E5UNJ2-F1
#
_cell.length_a   1.000
_cell.length_b   1.000
_cell.length_c   1.000
_cell.angle_alpha   90.00
_cell.angle_beta   90.00
_cell.angle_gamma   90.00
#
_symmetry.space_group_name_H-M   'P 1'
#
loop_
_entity.id
_entity.type
_entity.pdbx_description
1 polymer ?
#
loop_
_entity_poly.entity_id
_entity_poly.type
_entity_poly.pdbx_seq_one_letter_code
_entity_poly.pdbx_strand_id
1 'polypeptide(L)'
;MLPFQRLNVILSYTQPWGTLETTLFGSQFLHDAEKFQVGLDISLSWRIIEGLSLDMWGGFNYIKDQISLARSEVDESVFLLNGRQLPTSLNYYTWMGLSYTFGSINNSVVNPRLNGID
;
A
#
# COMPACT_ATOMS: atom_id res chain seq x y z
N MET A 1 -0.39 -10.82 24.20
CA MET A 1 -0.24 -9.89 23.06
C MET A 1 1.06 -9.12 23.28
N LEU A 2 1.99 -9.13 22.33
CA LEU A 2 3.26 -8.40 22.48
C LEU A 2 3.02 -6.92 22.13
N PRO A 3 3.63 -5.97 22.88
CA PRO A 3 3.41 -4.55 22.64
C PRO A 3 4.13 -4.09 21.37
N PHE A 4 3.45 -3.27 20.55
CA PHE A 4 3.98 -2.70 19.31
C PHE A 4 3.55 -1.24 19.17
N GLN A 5 4.27 -0.48 18.36
CA GLN A 5 3.91 0.88 17.96
C GLN A 5 3.63 0.94 16.45
N ARG A 6 2.72 1.82 16.02
CA ARG A 6 2.39 2.05 14.62
C ARG A 6 2.41 3.55 14.32
N LEU A 7 2.93 3.90 13.14
CA LEU A 7 2.89 5.24 12.57
C LEU A 7 2.18 5.17 11.23
N ASN A 8 1.27 6.12 10.98
CA ASN A 8 0.63 6.34 9.69
C ASN A 8 0.77 7.82 9.33
N VAL A 9 1.27 8.10 8.13
CA VAL A 9 1.43 9.44 7.57
C VAL A 9 0.68 9.47 6.24
N ILE A 10 -0.34 10.30 6.15
CA ILE A 10 -1.20 10.41 4.97
C ILE A 10 -0.99 11.79 4.35
N LEU A 11 -0.76 11.82 3.04
CA LEU A 11 -0.71 13.00 2.21
C LEU A 11 -1.80 12.89 1.16
N SER A 12 -2.67 13.88 1.08
CA SER A 12 -3.70 14.00 0.03
C SER A 12 -3.57 15.36 -0.63
N TYR A 13 -3.41 15.36 -1.94
CA TYR A 13 -3.24 16.56 -2.75
C TYR A 13 -4.22 16.53 -3.92
N THR A 14 -5.26 17.35 -3.82
CA THR A 14 -6.32 17.46 -4.83
C THR A 14 -6.21 18.79 -5.56
N GLN A 15 -6.21 18.74 -6.90
CA GLN A 15 -6.17 19.89 -7.79
C GLN A 15 -7.15 19.69 -8.96
N PRO A 16 -7.48 20.73 -9.75
CA PRO A 16 -8.38 20.59 -10.89
C PRO A 16 -7.92 19.55 -11.94
N TRP A 17 -6.61 19.31 -12.03
CA TRP A 17 -6.02 18.33 -12.93
C TRP A 17 -6.02 16.90 -12.37
N GLY A 18 -6.31 16.68 -11.09
CA GLY A 18 -6.24 15.34 -10.52
C GLY A 18 -6.04 15.29 -9.01
N THR A 19 -5.87 14.08 -8.51
CA THR A 19 -5.67 13.79 -7.10
C THR A 19 -4.48 12.86 -6.93
N LEU A 20 -3.58 13.20 -6.00
CA LEU A 20 -2.52 12.33 -5.52
C LEU A 20 -2.76 12.04 -4.03
N GLU A 21 -2.83 10.76 -3.69
CA GLU A 21 -2.87 10.30 -2.30
C GLU A 21 -1.67 9.39 -2.06
N THR A 22 -1.05 9.54 -0.90
CA THR A 22 0.11 8.76 -0.49
C THR A 22 0.00 8.46 0.99
N THR A 23 0.13 7.19 1.35
CA THR A 23 0.10 6.73 2.73
C THR A 23 1.41 6.00 3.02
N LEU A 24 2.21 6.56 3.92
CA LEU A 24 3.36 5.88 4.49
C LEU A 24 2.96 5.32 5.85
N PHE A 25 3.17 4.04 6.06
CA PHE A 25 2.88 3.39 7.33
C PHE A 25 4.04 2.54 7.80
N GLY A 26 4.11 2.31 9.10
CA GLY A 26 5.08 1.39 9.67
C GLY A 26 4.67 0.95 11.05
N SER A 27 5.12 -0.24 11.44
CA SER A 27 4.97 -0.72 12.80
C SER A 27 6.20 -1.47 13.26
N GLN A 28 6.44 -1.46 14.57
CA GLN A 28 7.61 -2.07 15.18
C GLN A 28 7.24 -2.66 16.54
N PHE A 29 7.75 -3.86 16.84
CA PHE A 29 7.61 -4.46 18.16
C PHE A 29 8.50 -3.75 19.18
N LEU A 30 7.94 -3.42 20.33
CA LEU A 30 8.67 -2.65 21.36
C LEU A 30 9.76 -3.48 22.06
N HIS A 31 9.61 -4.81 22.07
CA HIS A 31 10.57 -5.72 22.70
C HIS A 31 11.73 -6.12 21.75
N ASP A 32 11.60 -5.86 20.45
CA ASP A 32 12.55 -6.31 19.41
C ASP A 32 12.43 -5.39 18.20
N ALA A 33 13.39 -4.47 18.12
CA ALA A 33 13.43 -3.44 17.10
C ALA A 33 13.69 -3.99 15.69
N GLU A 34 14.21 -5.22 15.57
CA GLU A 34 14.48 -5.87 14.29
C GLU A 34 13.20 -6.38 13.63
N LYS A 35 12.11 -6.52 14.40
CA LYS A 35 10.78 -6.89 13.94
C LYS A 35 9.96 -5.65 13.64
N PHE A 36 10.00 -5.25 12.38
CA PHE A 36 9.23 -4.13 11.88
C PHE A 36 8.63 -4.42 10.51
N GLN A 37 7.65 -3.62 10.15
CA GLN A 37 7.17 -3.49 8.78
C GLN A 37 7.10 -2.02 8.43
N VAL A 38 7.39 -1.71 7.17
CA VAL A 38 7.17 -0.38 6.59
C VAL A 38 6.50 -0.56 5.24
N GLY A 39 5.51 0.27 4.97
CA GLY A 39 4.74 0.23 3.75
C GLY A 39 4.45 1.61 3.20
N LEU A 40 4.29 1.69 1.89
CA LEU A 40 3.97 2.90 1.15
C LEU A 40 2.89 2.55 0.13
N ASP A 41 1.74 3.21 0.22
CA ASP A 41 0.69 3.17 -0.80
C ASP A 41 0.60 4.51 -1.51
N ILE A 42 0.43 4.46 -2.84
CA ILE A 42 0.29 5.65 -3.69
C ILE A 42 -0.92 5.44 -4.59
N SER A 43 -1.78 6.46 -4.67
CA SER A 43 -2.90 6.57 -5.58
C SER A 43 -2.81 7.86 -6.37
N LEU A 44 -2.86 7.81 -7.69
CA LEU A 44 -2.86 8.97 -8.56
C LEU A 44 -4.03 8.84 -9.54
N SER A 45 -4.89 9.84 -9.57
CA SER A 45 -5.87 10.03 -10.63
C SER A 45 -5.53 11.33 -11.37
N TRP A 46 -5.08 11.22 -12.61
CA TRP A 46 -4.64 12.35 -13.42
C TRP A 46 -5.56 12.57 -14.61
N ARG A 47 -6.23 13.71 -14.67
CA ARG A 47 -7.03 14.16 -15.81
C ARG A 47 -6.10 14.60 -16.94
N ILE A 48 -6.01 13.80 -17.99
CA ILE A 48 -5.18 14.08 -19.16
C ILE A 48 -5.87 15.12 -20.05
N ILE A 49 -7.13 14.86 -20.39
CA ILE A 49 -8.01 15.76 -21.13
C ILE A 49 -9.42 15.67 -20.52
N GLU A 50 -10.35 16.53 -20.97
CA GLU A 50 -11.73 16.45 -20.54
C GLU A 50 -12.33 15.06 -20.83
N GLY A 51 -12.92 14.46 -19.79
CA GLY A 51 -13.47 13.11 -19.84
C GLY A 51 -12.43 11.98 -19.72
N LEU A 52 -11.14 12.20 -19.99
CA LEU A 52 -10.10 11.16 -19.92
C LEU A 52 -9.21 11.31 -18.68
N SER A 53 -9.11 10.25 -17.89
CA SER A 53 -8.17 10.17 -16.76
C SER A 53 -7.29 8.93 -16.84
N LEU A 54 -6.07 9.07 -16.31
CA LEU A 54 -5.16 7.99 -15.99
C LEU A 54 -5.22 7.75 -14.49
N ASP A 55 -5.58 6.54 -14.11
CA ASP A 55 -5.65 6.09 -12.73
C ASP A 55 -4.50 5.11 -12.48
N MET A 56 -3.68 5.41 -11.47
CA MET A 56 -2.56 4.59 -11.06
C MET A 56 -2.68 4.31 -9.57
N TRP A 57 -2.49 3.05 -9.20
CA TRP A 57 -2.40 2.64 -7.81
C TRP A 57 -1.18 1.75 -7.63
N GLY A 58 -0.53 1.84 -6.48
CA GLY A 58 0.66 1.06 -6.22
C GLY A 58 1.00 1.01 -4.76
N GLY A 59 1.71 -0.05 -4.39
CA GLY A 59 2.06 -0.32 -3.01
C GLY A 59 3.40 -1.01 -2.92
N PHE A 60 4.13 -0.70 -1.86
CA PHE A 60 5.42 -1.30 -1.54
C PHE A 60 5.46 -1.59 -0.05
N ASN A 61 5.73 -2.84 0.31
CA ASN A 61 5.79 -3.32 1.68
C ASN A 61 7.10 -4.06 1.93
N TYR A 62 7.80 -3.64 2.97
CA TYR A 62 8.97 -4.33 3.50
C TYR A 62 8.64 -4.89 4.87
N ILE A 63 8.63 -6.23 4.97
CA ILE A 63 8.06 -6.97 6.11
C ILE A 63 9.17 -7.79 6.77
N LYS A 64 9.55 -7.43 8.00
CA LYS A 64 10.59 -8.08 8.81
C LYS A 64 10.10 -8.67 10.13
N ASP A 65 8.79 -8.67 10.35
CA ASP A 65 8.17 -9.12 11.60
C ASP A 65 7.53 -10.51 11.51
N GLN A 66 8.05 -11.39 10.65
CA GLN A 66 7.54 -12.76 10.47
C GLN A 66 8.00 -13.69 11.62
N ILE A 67 7.43 -13.52 12.83
CA ILE A 67 7.80 -14.24 14.06
C ILE A 67 7.48 -15.75 14.01
N SER A 68 6.55 -16.16 13.15
CA SER A 68 6.08 -17.56 13.03
C SER A 68 6.92 -18.44 12.10
N LEU A 69 7.91 -17.88 11.38
CA LEU A 69 8.78 -18.68 10.53
C LEU A 69 9.87 -19.35 11.37
N ALA A 70 9.77 -20.67 11.51
CA ALA A 70 10.75 -21.48 12.22
C ALA A 70 12.13 -21.37 11.57
N ARG A 71 13.15 -21.06 12.38
CA ARG A 71 14.59 -20.90 12.04
C ARG A 71 15.28 -22.20 11.60
N SER A 72 14.54 -23.18 11.07
CA SER A 72 15.10 -24.48 10.68
C SER A 72 15.68 -24.41 9.28
N GLU A 73 16.92 -24.87 9.11
CA GLU A 73 17.55 -25.11 7.81
C GLU A 73 16.58 -25.88 6.90
N VAL A 74 16.29 -25.33 5.73
CA VAL A 74 15.30 -25.88 4.80
C VAL A 74 16.02 -26.71 3.74
N ASP A 75 15.71 -28.00 3.69
CA ASP A 75 16.13 -28.93 2.64
C ASP A 75 15.51 -28.51 1.29
N GLU A 76 16.33 -28.37 0.24
CA GLU A 76 15.96 -27.82 -1.08
C GLU A 76 14.80 -28.59 -1.74
N SER A 77 14.57 -29.84 -1.33
CA SER A 77 13.52 -30.72 -1.86
C SER A 77 12.08 -30.35 -1.43
N VAL A 78 11.89 -29.54 -0.37
CA VAL A 78 10.56 -29.12 0.12
C VAL A 78 10.07 -27.82 -0.55
N PHE A 79 10.93 -27.16 -1.35
CA PHE A 79 10.67 -25.89 -2.03
C PHE A 79 9.46 -25.93 -2.99
N LEU A 80 9.15 -27.09 -3.58
CA LEU A 80 8.13 -27.24 -4.62
C LEU A 80 6.70 -27.51 -4.10
N LEU A 81 6.52 -27.69 -2.79
CA LEU A 81 5.25 -28.16 -2.23
C LEU A 81 4.33 -27.05 -1.68
N ASN A 82 4.63 -25.76 -1.89
CA ASN A 82 3.78 -24.60 -1.51
C ASN A 82 3.25 -24.60 -0.06
N GLY A 83 3.82 -25.44 0.83
CA GLY A 83 3.27 -25.73 2.15
C GLY A 83 3.79 -24.83 3.27
N ARG A 84 4.65 -23.85 2.96
CA ARG A 84 5.18 -22.89 3.95
C ARG A 84 5.33 -21.50 3.32
N GLN A 85 4.92 -20.48 4.07
CA GLN A 85 5.14 -19.08 3.71
C GLN A 85 6.65 -18.84 3.62
N LEU A 86 7.13 -18.50 2.42
CA LEU A 86 8.52 -18.09 2.23
C LEU A 86 8.76 -16.80 3.04
N PRO A 87 9.98 -16.55 3.55
CA PRO A 87 10.34 -15.26 4.12
C PRO A 87 10.27 -14.19 3.01
N THR A 88 9.07 -13.70 2.72
CA THR A 88 8.83 -12.66 1.74
C THR A 88 9.12 -11.34 2.43
N SER A 89 10.37 -10.91 2.35
CA SER A 89 10.80 -9.64 2.93
C SER A 89 10.25 -8.44 2.16
N LEU A 90 9.79 -8.64 0.92
CA LEU A 90 9.39 -7.59 -0.01
C LEU A 90 8.12 -7.97 -0.76
N ASN A 91 7.11 -7.12 -0.71
CA ASN A 91 5.92 -7.23 -1.54
C ASN A 91 5.68 -5.89 -2.24
N TYR A 92 5.43 -5.92 -3.54
CA TYR A 92 5.07 -4.73 -4.29
C TYR A 92 3.99 -5.07 -5.31
N TYR A 93 3.16 -4.08 -5.62
CA TYR A 93 2.14 -4.18 -6.64
C TYR A 93 1.96 -2.84 -7.33
N THR A 94 1.44 -2.89 -8.54
CA THR A 94 1.02 -1.69 -9.26
C THR A 94 -0.12 -2.04 -10.20
N TRP A 95 -1.05 -1.10 -10.32
CA TRP A 95 -2.14 -1.12 -11.28
C TRP A 95 -2.19 0.23 -11.97
N MET A 96 -2.48 0.19 -13.27
CA MET A 96 -2.71 1.37 -14.06
C MET A 96 -3.92 1.12 -14.97
N GLY A 97 -4.74 2.15 -15.15
CA GLY A 97 -5.96 2.09 -15.95
C GLY A 97 -6.25 3.44 -16.58
N LEU A 98 -6.91 3.40 -17.74
CA LEU A 98 -7.45 4.59 -18.38
C LEU A 98 -8.96 4.56 -18.22
N SER A 99 -9.53 5.70 -17.83
CA SER A 99 -10.97 5.89 -17.69
C SER A 99 -11.43 7.03 -18.60
N TYR A 100 -12.46 6.79 -19.41
CA TYR A 100 -13.10 7.82 -20.23
C TYR A 100 -14.58 7.95 -19.87
N THR A 101 -15.01 9.14 -19.48
CA THR A 101 -16.39 9.44 -19.09
C THR A 101 -17.09 10.24 -20.18
N PHE A 102 -18.21 9.72 -20.69
CA PHE A 102 -19.07 10.42 -21.63
C PHE A 102 -20.15 11.20 -20.87
N GLY A 103 -20.23 12.53 -21.05
CA GLY A 103 -21.27 13.38 -20.46
C GLY A 103 -20.73 14.60 -19.72
N SER A 104 -21.63 15.38 -19.11
CA SER A 104 -21.29 16.64 -18.41
C SER A 104 -20.47 16.40 -17.15
N ILE A 105 -19.26 16.96 -17.13
CA ILE A 105 -18.31 17.08 -16.01
C ILE A 105 -18.84 17.83 -14.77
N ASN A 106 -20.05 18.40 -14.83
CA ASN A 106 -20.61 19.24 -13.78
C ASN A 106 -21.40 18.44 -12.74
N ASN A 107 -20.69 17.75 -11.84
CA ASN A 107 -21.21 17.49 -10.49
C ASN A 107 -20.07 17.57 -9.47
N SER A 108 -19.71 18.79 -9.08
CA SER A 108 -18.60 19.07 -8.17
C SER A 108 -19.05 19.03 -6.70
N VAL A 109 -19.41 17.86 -6.19
CA VAL A 109 -19.43 17.62 -4.74
C VAL A 109 -18.13 16.91 -4.38
N VAL A 110 -17.08 17.69 -4.13
CA VAL A 110 -15.84 17.19 -3.54
C VAL A 110 -16.05 17.15 -2.03
N ASN A 111 -16.07 15.95 -1.46
CA ASN A 111 -16.08 15.75 -0.01
C ASN A 111 -14.71 15.19 0.35
N PRO A 112 -13.71 16.02 0.70
CA PRO A 112 -12.44 15.53 1.20
C PRO A 112 -12.71 14.87 2.55
N ARG A 113 -12.83 13.54 2.56
CA ARG A 113 -13.00 12.75 3.77
C ARG A 113 -11.67 12.13 4.12
N LEU A 114 -11.09 12.56 5.25
CA LEU A 114 -9.96 11.89 5.88
C LEU A 114 -10.49 10.62 6.58
N ASN A 115 -10.68 9.55 5.80
CA ASN A 115 -11.03 8.24 6.35
C ASN A 115 -9.76 7.38 6.35
N GLY A 116 -9.11 7.22 7.49
CA GLY A 116 -7.87 6.44 7.59
C GLY A 116 -7.24 6.30 8.96
N ILE A 117 -8.00 6.54 10.04
CA ILE A 117 -7.55 6.34 11.42
C ILE A 117 -8.55 5.41 12.12
N ASP A 118 -8.38 4.11 11.91
CA ASP A 118 -8.88 3.03 12.78
C ASP A 118 -7.69 2.14 13.19
#